data_AF-A0AAX2H5I7-F1
#
_entry.id   AF-A0AAX2H5I7-F1
#
_cell.length_a   1.000
_cell.length_b   1.000
_cell.length_c   1.000
_cell.angle_alpha   90.00
_cell.angle_beta   90.00
_cell.angle_gamma   90.00
#
_symmetry.space_group_name_H-M   'P 1'
#
loop_
_entity.id
_entity.type
_entity.pdbx_description
1 polymer ?
#
loop_
_entity_poly.entity_id
_entity_poly.type
_entity_poly.pdbx_seq_one_letter_code
_entity_poly.pdbx_strand_id
1 'polypeptide(L)'
;MIKKIWANICEYPWISGVIGVGLLFILGIFITYGVTLGPLSHKHGAWSSFGSMLSGVFTLFGTTATIATLLFLSAQFKEQQKVTAKQIEALTFEQYKNHRSLFITRLDEISDLYAGQIKFRNPDYLYNKFFPRNNSSFCEFKLSSDYENKDLIKIYNSFNELTILFQGKLDEYEVLDIVGCVDGISDWLQINYIYERRDGDVLFADCHLGLNIYSLDSSISRLFTIFNDLLFFSGASRIKPIEYLDSDERVRFGFLKFYSRASARMEPYVVFNDVDLYSIHNVYVLVKEIHLIDFGVLNLLEWHLDAIFKSHSTLGAIYNKELLEGLVKDNIKEIDSVLKNKSNLKEIEKIEQVLSILQGMSSRFFNAKLSQLRFKSGLPGGKGFINK
;
A
#
# COMPACT_ATOMS: atom_id res chain seq x y z
N MET A 1 -32.23 -27.97 -43.79
CA MET A 1 -31.05 -28.79 -43.49
C MET A 1 -30.18 -29.02 -44.73
N ILE A 2 -30.73 -29.57 -45.83
CA ILE A 2 -30.00 -29.86 -47.09
C ILE A 2 -29.35 -28.61 -47.71
N LYS A 3 -30.01 -27.44 -47.74
CA LYS A 3 -29.40 -26.18 -48.23
C LYS A 3 -28.18 -25.71 -47.43
N LYS A 4 -28.16 -25.94 -46.10
CA LYS A 4 -27.02 -25.63 -45.22
C LYS A 4 -25.85 -26.59 -45.48
N ILE A 5 -26.16 -27.86 -45.74
CA ILE A 5 -25.17 -28.88 -46.10
C ILE A 5 -24.53 -28.54 -47.45
N TRP A 6 -25.31 -28.16 -48.46
CA TRP A 6 -24.78 -27.73 -49.76
C TRP A 6 -23.98 -26.43 -49.69
N ALA A 7 -24.41 -25.44 -48.88
CA ALA A 7 -23.64 -24.22 -48.67
C ALA A 7 -22.24 -24.53 -48.07
N ASN A 8 -22.18 -25.42 -47.07
CA ASN A 8 -20.92 -25.83 -46.46
C ASN A 8 -20.03 -26.66 -47.41
N ILE A 9 -20.62 -27.50 -48.27
CA ILE A 9 -19.86 -28.28 -49.28
C ILE A 9 -19.25 -27.35 -50.35
N CYS A 10 -19.94 -26.26 -50.70
CA CYS A 10 -19.44 -25.23 -51.61
C CYS A 10 -18.36 -24.33 -50.99
N GLU A 11 -18.37 -24.12 -49.67
CA GLU A 11 -17.32 -23.35 -48.95
C GLU A 11 -15.95 -24.06 -48.96
N TYR A 12 -15.93 -25.39 -49.04
CA TYR A 12 -14.71 -26.19 -49.07
C TYR A 12 -14.55 -26.90 -50.42
N PRO A 13 -14.04 -26.22 -51.47
CA PRO A 13 -13.97 -26.75 -52.84
C PRO A 13 -13.16 -28.05 -52.96
N TRP A 14 -12.24 -28.30 -52.04
CA TRP A 14 -11.46 -29.54 -51.97
C TRP A 14 -12.27 -30.75 -51.44
N ILE A 15 -13.27 -30.57 -50.56
CA ILE A 15 -14.20 -31.65 -50.14
C ILE A 15 -15.04 -32.10 -51.34
N SER A 16 -15.58 -31.10 -52.06
CA SER A 16 -16.30 -31.33 -53.33
C SER A 16 -15.42 -32.05 -54.35
N GLY A 17 -14.13 -31.70 -54.43
CA GLY A 17 -13.14 -32.38 -55.28
C GLY A 17 -12.96 -33.85 -54.92
N VAL A 18 -12.76 -34.19 -53.64
CA VAL A 18 -12.58 -35.59 -53.20
C VAL A 18 -13.83 -36.44 -53.44
N ILE A 19 -15.01 -35.90 -53.14
CA ILE A 19 -16.29 -36.59 -53.40
C ILE A 19 -16.51 -36.75 -54.91
N GLY A 20 -16.22 -35.71 -55.70
CA GLY A 20 -16.35 -35.73 -57.15
C GLY A 20 -15.42 -36.77 -57.80
N VAL A 21 -14.15 -36.81 -57.41
CA VAL A 21 -13.17 -37.80 -57.90
C VAL A 21 -13.59 -39.22 -57.50
N GLY A 22 -14.04 -39.41 -56.26
CA GLY A 22 -14.54 -40.72 -55.79
C GLY A 22 -15.75 -41.20 -56.59
N LEU A 23 -16.73 -40.33 -56.84
CA LEU A 23 -17.91 -40.66 -57.66
C LEU A 23 -17.57 -40.92 -59.13
N LEU A 24 -16.67 -40.14 -59.72
CA LEU A 24 -16.19 -40.35 -61.09
C LEU A 24 -15.46 -41.68 -61.23
N PHE A 25 -14.65 -42.06 -60.24
CA PHE A 25 -13.97 -43.35 -60.22
C PHE A 25 -14.96 -44.53 -60.15
N ILE A 26 -15.97 -44.43 -59.29
CA ILE A 26 -17.05 -45.42 -59.17
C ILE A 26 -17.83 -45.54 -60.49
N LEU A 27 -18.20 -44.41 -61.09
CA LEU A 27 -18.88 -44.36 -62.39
C LEU A 27 -18.03 -45.02 -63.47
N GLY A 28 -16.72 -44.74 -63.49
CA GLY A 28 -15.76 -45.36 -64.40
C GLY A 28 -15.73 -46.89 -64.27
N ILE A 29 -15.74 -47.42 -63.04
CA ILE A 29 -15.80 -48.86 -62.76
C ILE A 29 -17.09 -49.49 -63.31
N PHE A 30 -18.24 -48.86 -63.07
CA PHE A 30 -19.52 -49.37 -63.59
C PHE A 30 -19.60 -49.31 -65.12
N ILE A 31 -19.10 -48.26 -65.75
CA ILE A 31 -19.03 -48.14 -67.22
C ILE A 31 -18.12 -49.22 -67.80
N THR A 32 -16.90 -49.38 -67.27
CA THR A 32 -15.97 -50.41 -67.73
C THR A 32 -16.52 -51.81 -67.53
N TYR A 33 -17.15 -52.10 -66.39
CA TYR A 33 -17.81 -53.38 -66.15
C TYR A 33 -18.97 -53.63 -67.14
N GLY A 34 -19.83 -52.63 -67.37
CA GLY A 34 -20.94 -52.74 -68.31
C GLY A 34 -20.50 -52.94 -69.77
N VAL A 35 -19.43 -52.26 -70.20
CA VAL A 35 -18.88 -52.39 -71.56
C VAL A 35 -18.18 -53.74 -71.76
N THR A 36 -17.48 -54.26 -70.75
CA THR A 36 -16.68 -55.48 -70.88
C THR A 36 -17.49 -56.78 -70.77
N LEU A 37 -18.60 -56.79 -70.02
CA LEU A 37 -19.38 -58.02 -69.78
C LEU A 37 -20.70 -58.11 -70.57
N GLY A 38 -21.18 -57.02 -71.17
CA GLY A 38 -22.41 -56.99 -71.97
C GLY A 38 -23.71 -57.20 -71.17
N PRO A 39 -24.89 -57.17 -71.81
CA PRO A 39 -26.19 -57.27 -71.13
C PRO A 39 -26.47 -58.70 -70.63
N LEU A 40 -26.65 -58.85 -69.32
CA LEU A 40 -27.05 -60.06 -68.56
C LEU A 40 -26.36 -61.38 -68.96
N SER A 41 -25.21 -61.63 -68.32
CA SER A 41 -24.56 -62.95 -68.34
C SER A 41 -25.36 -63.98 -67.52
N HIS A 42 -25.80 -65.07 -68.17
CA HIS A 42 -26.44 -66.22 -67.51
C HIS A 42 -25.45 -67.16 -66.79
N LYS A 43 -24.17 -66.76 -66.68
CA LYS A 43 -23.10 -67.56 -66.05
C LYS A 43 -22.98 -67.19 -64.56
N HIS A 44 -23.13 -68.18 -63.67
CA HIS A 44 -22.98 -68.00 -62.21
C HIS A 44 -21.69 -67.29 -61.78
N GLY A 45 -20.57 -67.48 -62.49
CA GLY A 45 -19.31 -66.81 -62.20
C GLY A 45 -19.36 -65.28 -62.31
N ALA A 46 -20.18 -64.73 -63.22
CA ALA A 46 -20.29 -63.29 -63.42
C ALA A 46 -20.98 -62.57 -62.24
N TRP A 47 -21.93 -63.25 -61.57
CA TRP A 47 -22.61 -62.74 -60.38
C TRP A 47 -21.68 -62.67 -59.16
N SER A 48 -20.77 -63.64 -59.00
CA SER A 48 -19.75 -63.60 -57.96
C SER A 48 -18.79 -62.43 -58.16
N SER A 49 -18.28 -62.24 -59.39
CA SER A 49 -17.43 -61.10 -59.72
C SER A 49 -18.13 -59.75 -59.57
N PHE A 50 -19.44 -59.68 -59.88
CA PHE A 50 -20.25 -58.49 -59.61
C PHE A 50 -20.34 -58.19 -58.11
N GLY A 51 -20.60 -59.20 -57.28
CA GLY A 51 -20.66 -59.05 -55.83
C GLY A 51 -19.34 -58.55 -55.23
N SER A 52 -18.20 -59.09 -55.69
CA SER A 52 -16.88 -58.61 -55.27
C SER A 52 -16.59 -57.18 -55.74
N MET A 53 -16.96 -56.83 -56.98
CA MET A 53 -16.83 -55.45 -57.48
C MET A 53 -17.70 -54.48 -56.67
N LEU A 54 -18.96 -54.82 -56.45
CA LEU A 54 -19.91 -54.01 -55.70
C LEU A 54 -19.43 -53.81 -54.26
N SER A 55 -18.92 -54.87 -53.62
CA SER A 55 -18.28 -54.78 -52.30
C SER A 55 -17.09 -53.81 -52.32
N GLY A 56 -16.18 -53.92 -53.31
CA GLY A 56 -15.06 -53.00 -53.47
C GLY A 56 -15.49 -51.54 -53.69
N VAL A 57 -16.54 -51.30 -54.47
CA VAL A 57 -17.13 -49.98 -54.68
C VAL A 57 -17.72 -49.42 -53.38
N PHE A 58 -18.44 -50.22 -52.60
CA PHE A 58 -18.98 -49.78 -51.31
C PHE A 58 -17.87 -49.52 -50.28
N THR A 59 -16.80 -50.30 -50.26
CA THR A 59 -15.61 -50.03 -49.43
C THR A 59 -14.92 -48.73 -49.84
N LEU A 60 -14.81 -48.45 -51.14
CA LEU A 60 -14.24 -47.20 -51.64
C LEU A 60 -15.12 -46.00 -51.30
N PHE A 61 -16.44 -46.15 -51.42
CA PHE A 61 -17.40 -45.13 -51.00
C PHE A 61 -17.32 -44.88 -49.49
N GLY A 62 -17.29 -45.93 -48.67
CA GLY A 62 -17.12 -45.83 -47.21
C GLY A 62 -15.80 -45.16 -46.80
N THR A 63 -14.71 -45.51 -47.47
CA THR A 63 -13.39 -44.88 -47.25
C THR A 63 -13.42 -43.40 -47.66
N THR A 64 -13.99 -43.07 -48.82
CA THR A 64 -14.09 -41.68 -49.31
C THR A 64 -14.96 -40.83 -48.39
N ALA A 65 -16.10 -41.35 -47.93
CA ALA A 65 -16.97 -40.70 -46.96
C ALA A 65 -16.25 -40.47 -45.62
N THR A 66 -15.45 -41.44 -45.17
CA THR A 66 -14.64 -41.31 -43.95
C THR A 66 -13.56 -40.23 -44.09
N ILE A 67 -12.83 -40.19 -45.21
CA ILE A 67 -11.83 -39.15 -45.49
C ILE A 67 -12.46 -37.77 -45.54
N ALA A 68 -13.59 -37.62 -46.25
CA ALA A 68 -14.32 -36.36 -46.31
C ALA A 68 -14.77 -35.89 -44.92
N THR A 69 -15.27 -36.82 -44.09
CA THR A 69 -15.69 -36.53 -42.71
C THR A 69 -14.51 -36.08 -41.85
N LEU A 70 -13.36 -36.78 -41.91
CA LEU A 70 -12.17 -36.41 -41.14
C LEU A 70 -11.65 -35.02 -41.51
N LEU A 71 -11.63 -34.69 -42.80
CA LEU A 71 -11.18 -33.39 -43.26
C LEU A 71 -12.15 -32.26 -42.88
N PHE A 72 -13.46 -32.50 -42.96
CA PHE A 72 -14.47 -31.56 -42.48
C PHE A 72 -14.33 -31.30 -40.98
N LEU A 73 -14.17 -32.35 -40.17
CA LEU A 73 -13.91 -32.22 -38.73
C LEU A 73 -12.61 -31.44 -38.45
N SER A 74 -11.55 -31.67 -39.23
CA SER A 74 -10.30 -30.93 -39.10
C SER A 74 -10.47 -29.43 -39.40
N ALA A 75 -11.24 -29.08 -40.43
CA ALA A 75 -11.55 -27.69 -40.78
C ALA A 75 -12.37 -27.01 -39.67
N GLN A 76 -13.43 -27.67 -39.18
CA GLN A 76 -14.24 -27.16 -38.07
C GLN A 76 -13.42 -26.96 -36.79
N PHE A 77 -12.52 -27.89 -36.48
CA PHE A 77 -11.65 -27.79 -35.32
C PHE A 77 -10.74 -26.54 -35.39
N LYS A 78 -10.21 -26.21 -36.57
CA LYS A 78 -9.40 -24.99 -36.76
C LYS A 78 -10.20 -23.71 -36.57
N GLU A 79 -11.44 -23.65 -37.05
CA GLU A 79 -12.31 -22.49 -36.85
C GLU A 79 -12.71 -22.34 -35.38
N GLN A 80 -13.05 -23.44 -34.71
CA GLN A 80 -13.33 -23.45 -33.27
C GLN A 80 -12.12 -22.96 -32.47
N GLN A 81 -10.90 -23.41 -32.78
CA GLN A 81 -9.69 -22.92 -32.13
C GLN A 81 -9.52 -21.39 -32.25
N LYS A 82 -9.82 -20.81 -33.42
CA LYS A 82 -9.75 -19.34 -33.61
C LYS A 82 -10.78 -18.61 -32.76
N VAL A 83 -12.01 -19.12 -32.67
CA VAL A 83 -13.06 -18.52 -31.83
C VAL A 83 -12.67 -18.64 -30.36
N THR A 84 -12.21 -19.82 -29.94
CA THR A 84 -11.74 -20.06 -28.57
C THR A 84 -10.58 -19.14 -28.21
N ALA A 85 -9.60 -18.94 -29.10
CA ALA A 85 -8.49 -18.02 -28.87
C ALA A 85 -8.99 -16.58 -28.63
N LYS A 86 -9.90 -16.07 -29.48
CA LYS A 86 -10.50 -14.74 -29.30
C LYS A 86 -11.30 -14.63 -28.00
N GLN A 87 -12.00 -15.68 -27.60
CA GLN A 87 -12.75 -15.70 -26.34
C GLN A 87 -11.80 -15.69 -25.13
N ILE A 88 -10.68 -16.41 -25.19
CA ILE A 88 -9.66 -16.39 -24.14
C ILE A 88 -9.03 -15.00 -24.03
N GLU A 89 -8.70 -14.36 -25.15
CA GLU A 89 -8.18 -12.98 -25.16
C GLU A 89 -9.17 -11.98 -24.55
N ALA A 90 -10.45 -12.04 -24.95
CA ALA A 90 -11.49 -11.17 -24.40
C ALA A 90 -11.68 -11.39 -22.89
N LEU A 91 -11.71 -12.66 -22.45
CA LEU A 91 -11.80 -13.01 -21.04
C LEU A 91 -10.60 -12.48 -20.24
N THR A 92 -9.39 -12.60 -20.80
CA THR A 92 -8.15 -12.14 -20.14
C THR A 92 -8.15 -10.62 -19.98
N PHE A 93 -8.62 -9.90 -21.01
CA PHE A 93 -8.79 -8.45 -20.94
C PHE A 93 -9.81 -8.02 -19.88
N GLU A 94 -10.96 -8.70 -19.81
CA GLU A 94 -11.97 -8.47 -18.77
C GLU A 94 -11.43 -8.75 -17.37
N GLN A 95 -10.71 -9.86 -17.19
CA GLN A 95 -10.04 -10.21 -15.94
C GLN A 95 -9.06 -9.12 -15.51
N TYR A 96 -8.19 -8.65 -16.40
CA TYR A 96 -7.26 -7.55 -16.14
C TYR A 96 -7.98 -6.29 -15.69
N LYS A 97 -9.01 -5.86 -16.44
CA LYS A 97 -9.80 -4.67 -16.12
C LYS A 97 -10.46 -4.78 -14.75
N ASN A 98 -11.08 -5.92 -14.46
CA ASN A 98 -11.77 -6.17 -13.20
C ASN A 98 -10.79 -6.23 -12.03
N HIS A 99 -9.68 -6.95 -12.17
CA HIS A 99 -8.67 -7.06 -11.12
C HIS A 99 -8.06 -5.70 -10.76
N ARG A 100 -7.69 -4.89 -11.77
CA ARG A 100 -7.23 -3.51 -11.57
C ARG A 100 -8.29 -2.65 -10.89
N SER A 101 -9.55 -2.74 -11.33
CA SER A 101 -10.65 -1.98 -10.72
C SER A 101 -10.87 -2.36 -9.25
N LEU A 102 -10.79 -3.65 -8.91
CA LEU A 102 -10.92 -4.12 -7.53
C LEU A 102 -9.76 -3.65 -6.65
N PHE A 103 -8.53 -3.63 -7.18
CA PHE A 103 -7.39 -3.08 -6.46
C PHE A 103 -7.58 -1.59 -6.13
N ILE A 104 -8.01 -0.78 -7.10
CA ILE A 104 -8.28 0.65 -6.88
C ILE A 104 -9.41 0.83 -5.88
N THR A 105 -10.50 0.06 -6.01
CA THR A 105 -11.61 0.07 -5.04
C THR A 105 -11.10 -0.22 -3.63
N ARG A 106 -10.17 -1.18 -3.49
CA ARG A 106 -9.56 -1.49 -2.19
C ARG A 106 -8.74 -0.32 -1.63
N LEU A 107 -8.05 0.44 -2.48
CA LEU A 107 -7.34 1.65 -2.07
C LEU A 107 -8.31 2.74 -1.57
N ASP A 108 -9.45 2.90 -2.24
CA ASP A 108 -10.50 3.83 -1.81
C ASP A 108 -11.10 3.39 -0.46
N GLU A 109 -11.38 2.09 -0.27
CA GLU A 109 -11.82 1.55 1.02
C GLU A 109 -10.81 1.82 2.15
N ILE A 110 -9.51 1.70 1.86
CA ILE A 110 -8.45 2.04 2.83
C ILE A 110 -8.45 3.54 3.14
N SER A 111 -8.67 4.40 2.13
CA SER A 111 -8.80 5.85 2.34
C SER A 111 -9.99 6.18 3.25
N ASP A 112 -11.13 5.54 3.01
CA ASP A 112 -12.36 5.71 3.79
C ASP A 112 -12.19 5.21 5.24
N LEU A 113 -11.47 4.11 5.44
CA LEU A 113 -11.14 3.58 6.78
C LEU A 113 -10.44 4.63 7.65
N TYR A 114 -9.62 5.49 7.04
CA TYR A 114 -8.93 6.59 7.73
C TYR A 114 -9.61 7.95 7.53
N ALA A 115 -10.94 7.94 7.30
CA ALA A 115 -11.77 9.14 7.15
C ALA A 115 -11.24 10.13 6.10
N GLY A 116 -10.67 9.62 5.00
CA GLY A 116 -10.10 10.42 3.92
C GLY A 116 -8.78 11.13 4.25
N GLN A 117 -8.18 10.87 5.42
CA GLN A 117 -6.90 11.47 5.82
C GLN A 117 -5.70 10.92 5.05
N ILE A 118 -5.88 9.80 4.35
CA ILE A 118 -4.89 9.17 3.47
C ILE A 118 -5.43 9.14 2.06
N LYS A 119 -4.63 9.55 1.10
CA LYS A 119 -4.94 9.44 -0.34
C LYS A 119 -3.76 8.83 -1.08
N PHE A 120 -4.04 7.96 -2.04
CA PHE A 120 -3.02 7.40 -2.91
C PHE A 120 -2.76 8.33 -4.10
N ARG A 121 -1.51 8.79 -4.27
CA ARG A 121 -1.08 9.72 -5.33
C ARG A 121 -1.34 9.16 -6.72
N ASN A 122 -0.97 7.91 -6.94
CA ASN A 122 -1.09 7.26 -8.23
C ASN A 122 -1.48 5.77 -8.05
N PRO A 123 -2.79 5.48 -7.90
CA PRO A 123 -3.31 4.12 -7.73
C PRO A 123 -2.86 3.16 -8.83
N ASP A 124 -2.77 3.64 -10.07
CA ASP A 124 -2.38 2.85 -11.23
C ASP A 124 -0.91 2.45 -11.22
N TYR A 125 -0.06 3.41 -10.90
CA TYR A 125 1.36 3.14 -10.73
C TYR A 125 1.59 2.15 -9.59
N LEU A 126 0.87 2.28 -8.48
CA LEU A 126 0.93 1.34 -7.37
C LEU A 126 0.45 -0.07 -7.78
N TYR A 127 -0.65 -0.17 -8.53
CA TYR A 127 -1.11 -1.45 -9.08
C TYR A 127 -0.02 -2.12 -9.95
N ASN A 128 0.62 -1.35 -10.83
CA ASN A 128 1.69 -1.87 -11.69
C ASN A 128 2.96 -2.22 -10.90
N LYS A 129 3.22 -1.58 -9.75
CA LYS A 129 4.31 -1.98 -8.84
C LYS A 129 4.06 -3.36 -8.23
N PHE A 130 2.82 -3.65 -7.82
CA PHE A 130 2.47 -4.98 -7.32
C PHE A 130 2.47 -5.99 -8.46
N PHE A 131 1.79 -5.70 -9.57
CA PHE A 131 1.62 -6.65 -10.69
C PHE A 131 2.28 -6.16 -11.97
N PRO A 132 3.63 -6.14 -12.06
CA PRO A 132 4.36 -5.54 -13.18
C PRO A 132 4.14 -6.25 -14.52
N ARG A 133 3.69 -7.52 -14.48
CA ARG A 133 3.40 -8.31 -15.68
C ARG A 133 1.99 -8.12 -16.21
N ASN A 134 1.08 -7.57 -15.41
CA ASN A 134 -0.33 -7.46 -15.78
C ASN A 134 -0.54 -6.43 -16.88
N ASN A 135 -1.23 -6.85 -17.94
CA ASN A 135 -1.59 -6.02 -19.08
C ASN A 135 -2.85 -6.58 -19.77
N SER A 136 -3.28 -5.98 -20.87
CA SER A 136 -4.48 -6.40 -21.61
C SER A 136 -4.46 -7.85 -22.09
N SER A 137 -3.29 -8.45 -22.23
CA SER A 137 -3.08 -9.80 -22.77
C SER A 137 -2.66 -10.82 -21.72
N PHE A 138 -2.43 -10.40 -20.47
CA PHE A 138 -1.96 -11.28 -19.40
C PHE A 138 -2.33 -10.72 -18.02
N CYS A 139 -2.92 -11.56 -17.17
CA CYS A 139 -3.35 -11.17 -15.83
C CYS A 139 -3.03 -12.25 -14.79
N GLU A 140 -2.12 -11.91 -13.86
CA GLU A 140 -1.84 -12.65 -12.63
C GLU A 140 -2.67 -12.07 -11.48
N PHE A 141 -3.32 -12.96 -10.71
CA PHE A 141 -4.10 -12.59 -9.51
C PHE A 141 -3.28 -12.69 -8.22
N LYS A 142 -2.10 -13.31 -8.29
CA LYS A 142 -1.20 -13.52 -7.16
C LYS A 142 0.21 -13.19 -7.58
N LEU A 143 0.99 -12.66 -6.66
CA LEU A 143 2.42 -12.42 -6.88
C LEU A 143 3.14 -13.76 -7.08
N SER A 144 4.01 -13.82 -8.09
CA SER A 144 4.85 -14.98 -8.37
C SER A 144 6.01 -15.07 -7.36
N SER A 145 5.76 -15.67 -6.21
CA SER A 145 6.68 -15.71 -5.05
C SER A 145 7.07 -14.33 -4.52
N ASP A 146 7.23 -14.23 -3.20
CA ASP A 146 7.55 -12.96 -2.54
C ASP A 146 8.94 -12.38 -2.97
N TYR A 147 9.75 -13.14 -3.73
CA TYR A 147 11.15 -12.84 -4.05
C TYR A 147 11.44 -12.36 -5.48
N GLU A 148 10.47 -12.39 -6.40
CA GLU A 148 10.73 -11.94 -7.78
C GLU A 148 10.55 -10.43 -7.95
N ASN A 149 9.72 -9.81 -7.12
CA ASN A 149 9.45 -8.38 -7.17
C ASN A 149 10.48 -7.60 -6.33
N LYS A 150 11.53 -7.11 -6.98
CA LYS A 150 12.61 -6.33 -6.34
C LYS A 150 12.11 -5.13 -5.54
N ASP A 151 11.05 -4.49 -6.02
CA ASP A 151 10.48 -3.32 -5.35
C ASP A 151 9.72 -3.70 -4.08
N LEU A 152 9.06 -4.86 -4.07
CA LEU A 152 8.52 -5.44 -2.83
C LEU A 152 9.63 -5.83 -1.86
N ILE A 153 10.72 -6.46 -2.31
CA ILE A 153 11.83 -6.81 -1.42
C ILE A 153 12.39 -5.58 -0.70
N LYS A 154 12.53 -4.45 -1.41
CA LYS A 154 12.98 -3.19 -0.79
C LYS A 154 12.05 -2.75 0.32
N ILE A 155 10.74 -2.78 0.11
CA ILE A 155 9.78 -2.36 1.13
C ILE A 155 9.79 -3.31 2.34
N TYR A 156 9.88 -4.63 2.10
CA TYR A 156 10.06 -5.62 3.18
C TYR A 156 11.30 -5.32 4.01
N ASN A 157 12.42 -5.01 3.34
CA ASN A 157 13.66 -4.65 4.02
C ASN A 157 13.51 -3.36 4.84
N SER A 158 12.83 -2.33 4.33
CA SER A 158 12.55 -1.10 5.08
C SER A 158 11.69 -1.36 6.34
N PHE A 159 10.69 -2.26 6.27
CA PHE A 159 9.93 -2.65 7.46
C PHE A 159 10.77 -3.46 8.48
N ASN A 160 11.66 -4.32 8.00
CA ASN A 160 12.59 -5.05 8.86
C ASN A 160 13.61 -4.11 9.50
N GLU A 161 14.12 -3.14 8.74
CA GLU A 161 15.03 -2.11 9.22
C GLU A 161 14.38 -1.24 10.28
N LEU A 162 13.14 -0.78 10.07
CA LEU A 162 12.35 -0.13 11.12
C LEU A 162 12.30 -1.00 12.39
N THR A 163 11.99 -2.28 12.24
CA THR A 163 11.93 -3.22 13.38
C THR A 163 13.25 -3.26 14.16
N ILE A 164 14.39 -3.28 13.45
CA ILE A 164 15.72 -3.27 14.06
C ILE A 164 15.98 -1.93 14.77
N LEU A 165 15.68 -0.81 14.11
CA LEU A 165 15.88 0.54 14.65
C LEU A 165 15.06 0.75 15.94
N PHE A 166 13.81 0.29 15.97
CA PHE A 166 12.95 0.37 17.17
C PHE A 166 13.41 -0.54 18.31
N GLN A 167 14.19 -1.61 18.04
CA GLN A 167 14.76 -2.48 19.09
C GLN A 167 16.08 -1.95 19.66
N GLY A 168 16.79 -1.10 18.90
CA GLY A 168 18.09 -0.55 19.24
C GLY A 168 18.06 0.54 20.30
N LYS A 169 19.23 1.15 20.54
CA LYS A 169 19.31 2.45 21.21
C LYS A 169 19.15 3.51 20.13
N LEU A 170 18.29 4.50 20.38
CA LEU A 170 18.03 5.60 19.44
C LEU A 170 18.91 6.81 19.79
N ASP A 171 19.87 7.08 18.93
CA ASP A 171 20.59 8.33 18.80
C ASP A 171 19.98 9.21 17.69
N GLU A 172 20.62 10.34 17.42
CA GLU A 172 20.13 11.33 16.46
C GLU A 172 20.13 10.82 15.00
N TYR A 173 21.08 9.97 14.63
CA TYR A 173 21.15 9.37 13.31
C TYR A 173 20.07 8.31 13.13
N GLU A 174 19.83 7.47 14.14
CA GLU A 174 18.80 6.44 14.02
C GLU A 174 17.38 7.04 13.95
N VAL A 175 17.13 8.21 14.56
CA VAL A 175 15.87 8.94 14.36
C VAL A 175 15.69 9.37 12.90
N LEU A 176 16.75 9.87 12.27
CA LEU A 176 16.72 10.23 10.84
C LEU A 176 16.53 8.99 9.96
N ASP A 177 17.15 7.86 10.30
CA ASP A 177 16.99 6.61 9.57
C ASP A 177 15.55 6.08 9.68
N ILE A 178 14.92 6.19 10.86
CA ILE A 178 13.48 5.85 11.01
C ILE A 178 12.64 6.76 10.12
N VAL A 179 12.88 8.08 10.14
CA VAL A 179 12.12 9.03 9.32
C VAL A 179 12.31 8.73 7.83
N GLY A 180 13.55 8.45 7.40
CA GLY A 180 13.86 8.07 6.02
C GLY A 180 13.20 6.76 5.61
N CYS A 181 13.13 5.77 6.50
CA CYS A 181 12.40 4.53 6.25
C CYS A 181 10.89 4.78 6.11
N VAL A 182 10.30 5.60 6.99
CA VAL A 182 8.87 5.95 6.94
C VAL A 182 8.53 6.73 5.67
N ASP A 183 9.37 7.69 5.29
CA ASP A 183 9.24 8.44 4.04
C ASP A 183 9.36 7.51 2.83
N GLY A 184 10.40 6.67 2.78
CA GLY A 184 10.60 5.69 1.70
C GLY A 184 9.44 4.70 1.58
N ILE A 185 8.87 4.26 2.70
CA ILE A 185 7.70 3.39 2.70
C ILE A 185 6.46 4.12 2.17
N SER A 186 6.20 5.32 2.68
CA SER A 186 5.07 6.14 2.28
C SER A 186 5.17 6.52 0.80
N ASP A 187 6.38 6.83 0.31
CA ASP A 187 6.63 7.12 -1.08
C ASP A 187 6.37 5.90 -1.95
N TRP A 188 6.89 4.75 -1.56
CA TRP A 188 6.70 3.53 -2.32
C TRP A 188 5.22 3.16 -2.44
N LEU A 189 4.48 3.23 -1.32
CA LEU A 189 3.04 3.02 -1.24
C LEU A 189 2.21 4.14 -1.89
N GLN A 190 2.86 5.20 -2.38
CA GLN A 190 2.22 6.35 -2.99
C GLN A 190 1.22 7.04 -2.05
N ILE A 191 1.44 7.00 -0.74
CA ILE A 191 0.57 7.60 0.27
C ILE A 191 0.84 9.11 0.35
N ASN A 192 -0.22 9.89 0.39
CA ASN A 192 -0.24 11.29 0.81
C ASN A 192 -1.19 11.44 1.98
N TYR A 193 -0.75 12.17 2.99
CA TYR A 193 -1.57 12.51 4.14
C TYR A 193 -2.24 13.87 3.94
N ILE A 194 -3.57 13.90 4.01
CA ILE A 194 -4.41 15.08 3.74
C ILE A 194 -5.21 15.40 5.00
N TYR A 195 -4.55 15.90 6.02
CA TYR A 195 -5.20 16.36 7.24
C TYR A 195 -4.49 17.60 7.78
N GLU A 196 -5.16 18.34 8.66
CA GLU A 196 -4.62 19.55 9.25
C GLU A 196 -3.38 19.26 10.11
N ARG A 197 -2.33 20.08 9.95
CA ARG A 197 -1.09 20.00 10.73
C ARG A 197 -1.38 20.05 12.22
N ARG A 198 -1.03 18.98 12.91
CA ARG A 198 -1.18 18.83 14.37
C ARG A 198 0.18 18.89 15.04
N ASP A 199 0.17 19.28 16.31
CA ASP A 199 1.38 19.27 17.13
C ASP A 199 2.02 17.89 17.18
N GLY A 200 3.33 17.86 16.95
CA GLY A 200 4.12 16.64 16.88
C GLY A 200 4.16 15.97 15.50
N ASP A 201 3.43 16.48 14.49
CA ASP A 201 3.52 15.96 13.13
C ASP A 201 4.91 16.22 12.55
N VAL A 202 5.50 15.19 11.94
CA VAL A 202 6.79 15.28 11.24
C VAL A 202 6.54 15.62 9.78
N LEU A 203 7.22 16.68 9.31
CA LEU A 203 7.19 17.17 7.94
C LEU A 203 8.57 17.00 7.28
N PHE A 204 8.56 16.63 6.01
CA PHE A 204 9.75 16.58 5.16
C PHE A 204 9.44 17.28 3.84
N ALA A 205 10.24 18.28 3.45
CA ALA A 205 9.94 19.15 2.31
C ALA A 205 8.49 19.66 2.31
N ASP A 206 8.01 20.17 3.45
CA ASP A 206 6.63 20.64 3.70
C ASP A 206 5.52 19.58 3.56
N CYS A 207 5.87 18.33 3.26
CA CYS A 207 4.94 17.23 3.10
C CYS A 207 4.75 16.46 4.41
N HIS A 208 3.51 16.06 4.70
CA HIS A 208 3.20 15.21 5.83
C HIS A 208 3.71 13.79 5.61
N LEU A 209 4.51 13.29 6.56
CA LEU A 209 4.96 11.90 6.56
C LEU A 209 3.94 10.95 7.23
N GLY A 210 2.88 11.51 7.84
CA GLY A 210 1.91 10.75 8.63
C GLY A 210 2.49 10.16 9.92
N LEU A 211 3.69 10.63 10.30
CA LEU A 211 4.36 10.32 11.54
C LEU A 211 4.09 11.43 12.55
N ASN A 212 3.65 11.06 13.75
CA ASN A 212 3.50 11.99 14.86
C ASN A 212 4.34 11.52 16.06
N ILE A 213 5.22 12.37 16.57
CA ILE A 213 6.19 12.00 17.61
C ILE A 213 5.55 11.62 18.96
N TYR A 214 4.28 11.99 19.17
CA TYR A 214 3.51 11.65 20.37
C TYR A 214 2.60 10.44 20.19
N SER A 215 2.56 9.87 18.99
CA SER A 215 1.74 8.70 18.64
C SER A 215 2.41 7.87 17.54
N LEU A 216 3.71 7.57 17.75
CA LEU A 216 4.54 6.80 16.84
C LEU A 216 3.97 5.41 16.59
N ASP A 217 3.43 4.76 17.62
CA ASP A 217 2.77 3.45 17.57
C ASP A 217 1.67 3.43 16.51
N SER A 218 0.76 4.40 16.56
CA SER A 218 -0.41 4.49 15.69
C SER A 218 0.00 4.87 14.27
N SER A 219 1.06 5.66 14.15
CA SER A 219 1.61 6.10 12.87
C SER A 219 2.23 4.93 12.12
N ILE A 220 3.08 4.15 12.79
CA ILE A 220 3.76 2.99 12.20
C ILE A 220 2.77 1.84 11.98
N SER A 221 1.91 1.54 12.95
CA SER A 221 0.90 0.47 12.84
C SER A 221 -0.05 0.70 11.66
N ARG A 222 -0.35 1.96 11.34
CA ARG A 222 -1.12 2.34 10.16
C ARG A 222 -0.43 1.91 8.86
N LEU A 223 0.86 2.18 8.71
CA LEU A 223 1.65 1.76 7.54
C LEU A 223 1.67 0.22 7.41
N PHE A 224 1.89 -0.49 8.52
CA PHE A 224 1.83 -1.96 8.55
C PHE A 224 0.46 -2.48 8.11
N THR A 225 -0.62 -1.86 8.60
CA THR A 225 -2.00 -2.27 8.28
C THR A 225 -2.28 -2.06 6.80
N ILE A 226 -1.95 -0.87 6.26
CA ILE A 226 -2.14 -0.56 4.83
C ILE A 226 -1.36 -1.55 3.97
N PHE A 227 -0.08 -1.76 4.28
CA PHE A 227 0.75 -2.65 3.47
C PHE A 227 0.29 -4.12 3.57
N ASN A 228 -0.07 -4.61 4.75
CA ASN A 228 -0.59 -5.97 4.93
C ASN A 228 -1.93 -6.21 4.23
N ASP A 229 -2.78 -5.19 4.13
CA ASP A 229 -4.01 -5.26 3.36
C ASP A 229 -3.73 -5.41 1.86
N LEU A 230 -2.73 -4.69 1.34
CA LEU A 230 -2.30 -4.82 -0.05
C LEU A 230 -1.62 -6.17 -0.32
N LEU A 231 -0.77 -6.65 0.59
CA LEU A 231 -0.18 -7.99 0.51
C LEU A 231 -1.24 -9.09 0.52
N PHE A 232 -2.27 -8.92 1.35
CA PHE A 232 -3.40 -9.85 1.38
C PHE A 232 -4.14 -9.88 0.05
N PHE A 233 -4.43 -8.71 -0.54
CA PHE A 233 -5.03 -8.62 -1.87
C PHE A 233 -4.18 -9.34 -2.92
N SER A 234 -2.86 -9.17 -2.86
CA SER A 234 -1.93 -9.76 -3.82
C SER A 234 -1.59 -11.24 -3.55
N GLY A 235 -2.18 -11.84 -2.52
CA GLY A 235 -1.96 -13.23 -2.13
C GLY A 235 -0.56 -13.52 -1.56
N ALA A 236 0.18 -12.48 -1.15
CA ALA A 236 1.50 -12.59 -0.53
C ALA A 236 1.39 -12.77 1.00
N SER A 237 2.49 -13.21 1.61
CA SER A 237 2.57 -13.41 3.05
C SER A 237 2.60 -12.07 3.78
N ARG A 238 1.71 -11.89 4.76
CA ARG A 238 1.68 -10.69 5.61
C ARG A 238 2.97 -10.55 6.43
N ILE A 239 3.42 -9.31 6.60
CA ILE A 239 4.48 -8.99 7.56
C ILE A 239 3.93 -8.94 8.98
N LYS A 240 4.73 -9.42 9.92
CA LYS A 240 4.39 -9.32 11.35
C LYS A 240 4.54 -7.86 11.79
N PRO A 241 3.54 -7.29 12.49
CA PRO A 241 3.69 -6.00 13.15
C PRO A 241 4.83 -6.03 14.17
N ILE A 242 5.39 -4.85 14.48
CA ILE A 242 6.40 -4.70 15.53
C ILE A 242 5.71 -4.84 16.89
N GLU A 243 6.01 -5.93 17.61
CA GLU A 243 5.33 -6.31 18.87
C GLU A 243 5.61 -5.34 20.06
N TYR A 244 6.43 -4.29 19.89
CA TYR A 244 6.92 -3.43 20.99
C TYR A 244 6.77 -1.91 20.75
N LEU A 245 6.00 -1.48 19.74
CA LEU A 245 5.84 -0.05 19.43
C LEU A 245 5.20 0.77 20.56
N ASP A 246 4.23 0.19 21.29
CA ASP A 246 3.40 0.90 22.27
C ASP A 246 4.10 1.21 23.61
N SER A 247 5.21 0.52 23.91
CA SER A 247 5.79 0.52 25.26
C SER A 247 7.18 1.14 25.36
N ASP A 248 7.80 1.52 24.24
CA ASP A 248 9.20 1.97 24.27
C ASP A 248 9.32 3.48 24.50
N GLU A 249 9.34 3.87 25.77
CA GLU A 249 9.69 5.23 26.22
C GLU A 249 11.00 5.73 25.60
N ARG A 250 11.96 4.85 25.32
CA ARG A 250 13.27 5.21 24.76
C ARG A 250 13.14 5.77 23.36
N VAL A 251 12.27 5.19 22.55
CA VAL A 251 12.03 5.62 21.16
C VAL A 251 11.42 7.01 21.16
N ARG A 252 10.35 7.18 21.93
CA ARG A 252 9.67 8.46 22.07
C ARG A 252 10.64 9.52 22.57
N PHE A 253 11.41 9.22 23.61
CA PHE A 253 12.43 10.10 24.14
C PHE A 253 13.51 10.44 23.10
N GLY A 254 13.96 9.48 22.29
CA GLY A 254 14.90 9.71 21.19
C GLY A 254 14.38 10.73 20.18
N PHE A 255 13.13 10.58 19.74
CA PHE A 255 12.46 11.56 18.86
C PHE A 255 12.34 12.94 19.52
N LEU A 256 11.88 12.99 20.78
CA LEU A 256 11.74 14.25 21.51
C LEU A 256 13.11 14.94 21.66
N LYS A 257 14.15 14.19 22.03
CA LYS A 257 15.51 14.71 22.16
C LYS A 257 16.04 15.24 20.83
N PHE A 258 15.91 14.48 19.75
CA PHE A 258 16.33 14.89 18.42
C PHE A 258 15.67 16.23 18.02
N TYR A 259 14.34 16.32 18.10
CA TYR A 259 13.61 17.53 17.68
C TYR A 259 13.70 18.70 18.67
N SER A 260 14.16 18.49 19.91
CA SER A 260 14.52 19.58 20.81
C SER A 260 15.82 20.28 20.40
N ARG A 261 16.75 19.52 19.80
CA ARG A 261 18.09 19.99 19.40
C ARG A 261 18.15 20.44 17.96
N ALA A 262 17.41 19.77 17.08
CA ALA A 262 17.28 20.15 15.68
C ALA A 262 16.64 21.54 15.63
N SER A 263 17.36 22.51 15.09
CA SER A 263 16.77 23.83 14.83
C SER A 263 15.56 23.65 13.92
N ALA A 264 14.55 24.52 14.03
CA ALA A 264 13.38 24.54 13.13
C ALA A 264 13.73 24.73 11.62
N ARG A 265 15.02 24.79 11.27
CA ARG A 265 15.55 24.92 9.90
C ARG A 265 16.17 23.63 9.35
N MET A 266 16.22 22.55 10.13
CA MET A 266 16.66 21.23 9.63
C MET A 266 15.44 20.43 9.17
N GLU A 267 15.49 19.89 7.96
CA GLU A 267 14.52 18.90 7.50
C GLU A 267 15.02 17.49 7.82
N PRO A 268 14.15 16.56 8.23
CA PRO A 268 12.74 16.74 8.59
C PRO A 268 12.55 17.61 9.84
N TYR A 269 11.40 18.29 9.98
CA TYR A 269 11.05 19.10 11.16
C TYR A 269 9.70 18.72 11.76
N VAL A 270 9.49 19.09 13.03
CA VAL A 270 8.23 18.85 13.75
C VAL A 270 7.40 20.12 13.84
N VAL A 271 6.09 19.97 13.65
CA VAL A 271 5.12 21.03 13.86
C VAL A 271 4.90 21.25 15.36
N PHE A 272 5.10 22.50 15.79
CA PHE A 272 4.67 23.00 17.10
C PHE A 272 3.85 24.27 16.87
N ASN A 273 2.53 24.17 17.00
CA ASN A 273 1.60 25.27 16.90
C ASN A 273 1.57 26.11 18.19
N ASP A 274 1.86 25.50 19.34
CA ASP A 274 1.91 26.16 20.64
C ASP A 274 3.35 26.33 21.16
N VAL A 275 3.72 27.58 21.49
CA VAL A 275 5.03 27.94 22.03
C VAL A 275 5.26 27.34 23.43
N ASP A 276 4.20 27.18 24.22
CA ASP A 276 4.28 26.59 25.55
C ASP A 276 4.51 25.08 25.44
N LEU A 277 3.94 24.39 24.44
CA LEU A 277 4.23 22.97 24.19
C LEU A 277 5.72 22.75 23.88
N TYR A 278 6.29 23.56 22.98
CA TYR A 278 7.73 23.49 22.68
C TYR A 278 8.59 23.74 23.93
N SER A 279 8.18 24.69 24.78
CA SER A 279 8.88 24.99 26.03
C SER A 279 8.86 23.78 26.99
N ILE A 280 7.69 23.15 27.16
CA ILE A 280 7.52 21.97 28.03
C ILE A 280 8.27 20.77 27.48
N HIS A 281 8.28 20.60 26.16
CA HIS A 281 9.08 19.57 25.50
C HIS A 281 10.55 19.70 25.83
N ASN A 282 11.12 20.91 25.74
CA ASN A 282 12.52 21.16 26.07
C ASN A 282 12.80 20.90 27.56
N VAL A 283 11.89 21.31 28.45
CA VAL A 283 11.98 20.99 29.88
C VAL A 283 12.02 19.49 30.11
N TYR A 284 11.15 18.73 29.44
CA TYR A 284 11.12 17.27 29.55
C TYR A 284 12.42 16.61 29.11
N VAL A 285 12.99 17.06 27.98
CA VAL A 285 14.28 16.55 27.51
C VAL A 285 15.38 16.82 28.53
N LEU A 286 15.46 18.03 29.06
CA LEU A 286 16.45 18.40 30.08
C LEU A 286 16.27 17.60 31.37
N VAL A 287 15.04 17.40 31.84
CA VAL A 287 14.74 16.62 33.05
C VAL A 287 15.18 15.17 32.89
N LYS A 288 14.87 14.52 31.76
CA LYS A 288 15.35 13.15 31.48
C LYS A 288 16.88 13.08 31.36
N GLU A 289 17.52 14.09 30.80
CA GLU A 289 18.98 14.15 30.79
C GLU A 289 19.60 14.35 32.18
N ILE A 290 18.93 15.08 33.07
CA ILE A 290 19.34 15.22 34.48
C ILE A 290 19.18 13.88 35.20
N HIS A 291 18.05 13.18 34.99
CA HIS A 291 17.78 11.87 35.57
C HIS A 291 18.87 10.83 35.22
N LEU A 292 19.37 10.88 33.98
CA LEU A 292 20.48 10.02 33.54
C LEU A 292 21.82 10.32 34.24
N ILE A 293 22.00 11.53 34.79
CA ILE A 293 23.20 11.95 35.52
C ILE A 293 23.03 11.65 37.01
N ASP A 294 21.89 12.02 37.59
CA ASP A 294 21.58 11.76 38.99
C ASP A 294 20.12 11.34 39.18
N PHE A 295 19.96 10.08 39.58
CA PHE A 295 18.67 9.46 39.81
C PHE A 295 18.00 10.07 41.04
N GLY A 296 16.77 10.56 40.88
CA GLY A 296 15.99 11.10 41.99
C GLY A 296 15.81 12.62 41.99
N VAL A 297 16.51 13.33 41.10
CA VAL A 297 16.44 14.78 40.98
C VAL A 297 15.27 15.18 40.09
N LEU A 298 14.37 16.03 40.61
CA LEU A 298 13.15 16.49 39.92
C LEU A 298 12.15 15.37 39.60
N ASN A 299 12.06 14.34 40.45
CA ASN A 299 11.16 13.20 40.26
C ASN A 299 9.68 13.60 40.09
N LEU A 300 9.22 14.62 40.81
CA LEU A 300 7.82 15.03 40.73
C LEU A 300 7.54 15.70 39.37
N LEU A 301 8.43 16.59 38.93
CA LEU A 301 8.37 17.16 37.58
C LEU A 301 8.45 16.08 36.50
N GLU A 302 9.41 15.15 36.60
CA GLU A 302 9.56 14.05 35.66
C GLU A 302 8.27 13.22 35.57
N TRP A 303 7.72 12.82 36.71
CA TRP A 303 6.48 12.04 36.76
C TRP A 303 5.30 12.77 36.09
N HIS A 304 5.15 14.08 36.33
CA HIS A 304 4.12 14.87 35.67
C HIS A 304 4.33 14.92 34.15
N LEU A 305 5.57 15.11 33.70
CA LEU A 305 5.88 15.21 32.28
C LEU A 305 5.74 13.85 31.58
N ASP A 306 6.13 12.75 32.22
CA ASP A 306 5.90 11.39 31.74
C ASP A 306 4.41 11.12 31.51
N ALA A 307 3.57 11.58 32.45
CA ALA A 307 2.12 11.45 32.33
C ALA A 307 1.57 12.27 31.14
N ILE A 308 2.10 13.47 30.91
CA ILE A 308 1.69 14.35 29.81
C ILE A 308 2.13 13.80 28.45
N PHE A 309 3.40 13.40 28.32
CA PHE A 309 3.98 12.89 27.07
C PHE A 309 3.74 11.40 26.85
N LYS A 310 2.89 10.77 27.66
CA LYS A 310 2.53 9.36 27.51
C LYS A 310 1.88 9.05 26.16
N SER A 311 1.02 9.95 25.67
CA SER A 311 0.30 9.80 24.41
C SER A 311 -0.11 11.15 23.83
N HIS A 312 -0.50 11.18 22.56
CA HIS A 312 -1.10 12.39 21.98
C HIS A 312 -2.36 12.85 22.72
N SER A 313 -3.19 11.92 23.22
CA SER A 313 -4.43 12.25 23.94
C SER A 313 -4.19 13.00 25.26
N THR A 314 -3.05 12.74 25.93
CA THR A 314 -2.69 13.37 27.20
C THR A 314 -2.10 14.76 27.04
N LEU A 315 -1.66 15.14 25.83
CA LEU A 315 -1.24 16.51 25.52
C LEU A 315 -2.38 17.52 25.66
N GLY A 316 -3.64 17.07 25.63
CA GLY A 316 -4.81 17.87 25.99
C GLY A 316 -4.64 18.66 27.29
N ALA A 317 -3.90 18.10 28.25
CA ALA A 317 -3.62 18.74 29.53
C ALA A 317 -2.76 20.00 29.40
N ILE A 318 -1.85 20.07 28.42
CA ILE A 318 -1.01 21.25 28.17
C ILE A 318 -1.85 22.43 27.68
N TYR A 319 -2.86 22.17 26.87
CA TYR A 319 -3.76 23.23 26.36
C TYR A 319 -4.67 23.81 27.46
N ASN A 320 -4.83 23.11 28.59
CA ASN A 320 -5.47 23.68 29.76
C ASN A 320 -4.49 24.58 30.52
N LYS A 321 -4.57 25.89 30.24
CA LYS A 321 -3.69 26.90 30.83
C LYS A 321 -3.69 26.92 32.36
N GLU A 322 -4.80 26.60 33.02
CA GLU A 322 -4.86 26.59 34.48
C GLU A 322 -4.09 25.40 35.06
N LEU A 323 -4.24 24.22 34.47
CA LEU A 323 -3.47 23.03 34.85
C LEU A 323 -1.98 23.25 34.59
N LEU A 324 -1.63 23.83 33.44
CA LEU A 324 -0.25 24.11 33.08
C LEU A 324 0.39 25.17 34.00
N GLU A 325 -0.35 26.23 34.35
CA GLU A 325 0.12 27.24 35.30
C GLU A 325 0.36 26.64 36.69
N GLY A 326 -0.52 25.75 37.15
CA GLY A 326 -0.36 25.01 38.40
C GLY A 326 0.90 24.14 38.39
N LEU A 327 1.06 23.33 37.33
CA LEU A 327 2.25 22.50 37.12
C LEU A 327 3.53 23.34 37.12
N VAL A 328 3.57 24.44 36.38
CA VAL A 328 4.76 25.30 36.31
C VAL A 328 5.10 25.89 37.69
N LYS A 329 4.11 26.37 38.45
CA LYS A 329 4.34 26.96 39.78
C LYS A 329 4.81 25.95 40.81
N ASP A 330 4.24 24.76 40.82
CA ASP A 330 4.59 23.74 41.80
C ASP A 330 6.01 23.20 41.55
N ASN A 331 6.38 23.03 40.28
CA ASN A 331 7.71 22.54 39.91
C ASN A 331 8.81 23.60 40.05
N ILE A 332 8.51 24.90 39.90
CA ILE A 332 9.49 25.98 40.22
C ILE A 332 9.91 25.90 41.70
N LYS A 333 8.97 25.66 42.62
CA LYS A 333 9.27 25.53 44.06
C LYS A 333 10.14 24.30 44.35
N GLU A 334 9.86 23.18 43.69
CA GLU A 334 10.68 21.98 43.78
C GLU A 334 12.12 22.28 43.33
N ILE A 335 12.30 22.89 42.15
CA ILE A 335 13.60 23.22 41.59
C ILE A 335 14.39 24.16 42.51
N ASP A 336 13.75 25.21 43.04
CA ASP A 336 14.39 26.14 43.99
C ASP A 336 14.86 25.43 45.27
N SER A 337 14.13 24.39 45.72
CA SER A 337 14.54 23.58 46.88
C SER A 337 15.72 22.68 46.57
N VAL A 338 15.77 22.10 45.36
CA VAL A 338 16.87 21.24 44.89
C VAL A 338 18.15 22.05 44.71
N LEU A 339 18.08 23.24 44.09
CA LEU A 339 19.23 24.11 43.86
C LEU A 339 19.90 24.55 45.17
N LYS A 340 19.14 24.75 46.25
CA LYS A 340 19.70 25.11 47.57
C LYS A 340 20.52 23.99 48.21
N ASN A 341 20.27 22.74 47.84
CA ASN A 341 20.85 21.56 48.47
C ASN A 341 21.95 20.88 47.63
N LYS A 342 22.16 21.34 46.38
CA LYS A 342 23.07 20.70 45.41
C LYS A 342 24.41 21.44 45.31
N SER A 343 25.48 20.67 45.11
CA SER A 343 26.86 21.18 44.97
C SER A 343 27.53 20.85 43.63
N ASN A 344 26.91 20.01 42.77
CA ASN A 344 27.48 19.62 41.49
C ASN A 344 27.21 20.68 40.39
N LEU A 345 28.27 21.36 39.94
CA LEU A 345 28.22 22.45 38.95
C LEU A 345 27.52 22.09 37.62
N LYS A 346 27.73 20.90 37.06
CA LYS A 346 27.14 20.52 35.76
C LYS A 346 25.64 20.26 35.84
N GLU A 347 25.18 19.70 36.96
CA GLU A 347 23.76 19.48 37.22
C GLU A 347 23.06 20.81 37.46
N ILE A 348 23.71 21.70 38.23
CA ILE A 348 23.20 23.04 38.51
C ILE A 348 22.91 23.80 37.20
N GLU A 349 23.83 23.76 36.22
CA GLU A 349 23.62 24.44 34.93
C GLU A 349 22.34 23.96 34.21
N LYS A 350 22.11 22.65 34.12
CA LYS A 350 20.89 22.11 33.48
C LYS A 350 19.64 22.42 34.29
N ILE A 351 19.70 22.34 35.61
CA ILE A 351 18.58 22.65 36.50
C ILE A 351 18.21 24.14 36.39
N GLU A 352 19.21 25.03 36.29
CA GLU A 352 19.00 26.46 36.04
C GLU A 352 18.39 26.73 34.67
N GLN A 353 18.77 25.98 33.63
CA GLN A 353 18.12 26.06 32.32
C GLN A 353 16.64 25.66 32.40
N VAL A 354 16.31 24.57 33.09
CA VAL A 354 14.91 24.16 33.34
C VAL A 354 14.15 25.26 34.07
N LEU A 355 14.72 25.82 35.15
CA LEU A 355 14.13 26.90 35.93
C LEU A 355 13.85 28.13 35.06
N SER A 356 14.82 28.54 34.24
CA SER A 356 14.71 29.69 33.34
C SER A 356 13.54 29.53 32.35
N ILE A 357 13.40 28.35 31.74
CA ILE A 357 12.29 28.07 30.83
C ILE A 357 10.94 28.16 31.56
N LEU A 358 10.82 27.55 32.73
CA LEU A 358 9.59 27.56 33.54
C LEU A 358 9.21 28.96 34.04
N GLN A 359 10.19 29.77 34.46
CA GLN A 359 9.97 31.18 34.84
C GLN A 359 9.51 32.03 33.64
N GLY A 360 10.09 31.77 32.46
CA GLY A 360 9.65 32.38 31.20
C GLY A 360 8.18 32.08 30.88
N MET A 361 7.77 30.82 31.03
CA MET A 361 6.37 30.40 30.89
C MET A 361 5.44 31.07 31.91
N SER A 362 5.82 31.04 33.19
CA SER A 362 5.05 31.68 34.28
C SER A 362 4.80 33.17 34.01
N SER A 363 5.81 33.87 33.51
CA SER A 363 5.71 35.29 33.12
C SER A 363 4.72 35.50 31.97
N ARG A 364 4.68 34.60 30.98
CA ARG A 364 3.69 34.66 29.88
C ARG A 364 2.26 34.46 30.40
N PHE A 365 2.02 33.52 31.30
CA PHE A 365 0.70 33.30 31.90
C PHE A 365 0.21 34.54 32.66
N PHE A 366 1.08 35.13 33.47
CA PHE A 366 0.77 36.35 34.20
C PHE A 366 0.37 37.51 33.26
N ASN A 367 1.15 37.72 32.20
CA ASN A 367 0.88 38.77 31.20
C ASN A 367 -0.43 38.51 30.42
N ALA A 368 -0.73 37.25 30.10
CA ALA A 368 -1.98 36.87 29.46
C ALA A 368 -3.20 37.17 30.35
N LYS A 369 -3.11 36.83 31.65
CA LYS A 369 -4.16 37.10 32.64
C LYS A 369 -4.39 38.60 32.85
N LEU A 370 -3.31 39.39 32.91
CA LEU A 370 -3.40 40.85 32.96
C LEU A 370 -4.09 41.44 31.72
N SER A 371 -3.77 40.91 30.54
CA SER A 371 -4.37 41.36 29.28
C SER A 371 -5.88 41.08 29.24
N GLN A 372 -6.31 39.90 29.72
CA GLN A 372 -7.73 39.56 29.85
C GLN A 372 -8.46 40.44 30.88
N LEU A 373 -7.83 40.74 32.01
CA LEU A 373 -8.41 41.63 33.04
C LEU A 373 -8.56 43.07 32.51
N ARG A 374 -7.58 43.58 31.74
CA ARG A 374 -7.68 44.88 31.07
C ARG A 374 -8.82 44.91 30.05
N PHE A 375 -9.00 43.83 29.29
CA PHE A 375 -10.10 43.72 28.33
C PHE A 375 -11.47 43.69 29.03
N LYS A 376 -11.62 42.89 30.09
CA LYS A 376 -12.89 42.76 30.84
C LYS A 376 -13.27 44.01 31.63
N SER A 377 -12.30 44.78 32.10
CA SER A 377 -12.55 45.99 32.90
C SER A 377 -13.01 47.20 32.09
N GLY A 378 -13.09 47.09 30.75
CA GLY A 378 -13.52 48.19 29.87
C GLY A 378 -12.59 49.41 29.93
N LEU A 379 -11.41 49.27 30.54
CA LEU A 379 -10.41 50.33 30.57
C LEU A 379 -9.97 50.57 29.12
N PRO A 380 -10.17 51.77 28.56
CA PRO A 380 -9.82 52.06 27.18
C PRO A 380 -8.33 51.78 27.03
N GLY A 381 -7.99 50.83 26.15
CA GLY A 381 -6.61 50.54 25.77
C GLY A 381 -5.96 51.86 25.40
N GLY A 382 -5.02 52.31 26.23
CA GLY A 382 -4.39 53.61 26.11
C GLY A 382 -3.88 53.76 24.68
N LYS A 383 -4.55 54.62 23.89
CA LYS A 383 -4.04 55.05 22.61
C LYS A 383 -2.70 55.72 22.90
N GLY A 384 -1.63 55.03 22.56
CA GLY A 384 -0.29 55.58 22.62
C GLY A 384 -0.29 56.92 21.89
N PHE A 385 0.08 57.97 22.61
CA PHE A 385 0.49 59.23 22.02
C PHE A 385 1.66 58.94 21.09
N ILE A 386 1.38 58.82 19.79
CA ILE A 386 2.38 58.96 18.75
C ILE A 386 2.67 60.46 18.71
N ASN A 387 3.74 60.89 19.38
CA ASN A 387 4.29 62.22 19.14
C ASN A 387 4.82 62.25 17.71
N LYS A 388 4.32 63.24 16.96
CA LYS A 388 4.82 63.63 15.64
C LYS A 388 6.25 64.16 15.72
#